data_AF-A0A970XWB8-F1
#
_entry.id   AF-A0A970XWB8-F1
#
_cell.length_a   1.000
_cell.length_b   1.000
_cell.length_c   1.000
_cell.angle_alpha   90.00
_cell.angle_beta   90.00
_cell.angle_gamma   90.00
#
_symmetry.space_group_name_H-M   'P 1'
#
loop_
_entity.id
_entity.type
_entity.pdbx_description
1 polymer ?
#
loop_
_entity_poly.entity_id
_entity_poly.type
_entity_poly.pdbx_seq_one_letter_code
_entity_poly.pdbx_strand_id
1 'polypeptide(L)'
;IIEVTSSDKYLDFCKEKGHMCPALLKEELLRHRDMRGYIPDVVTVHMNKMLEDKMRMELQAVSEELGISIEMAFEGKELEI
;
A
#
# COMPACT_ATOMS: atom_id res chain seq x y z
N ILE A 1 -0.64 -8.47 4.37
CA ILE A 1 -1.63 -8.22 3.30
C ILE A 1 -2.54 -7.09 3.76
N ILE A 2 -2.70 -6.04 2.96
CA ILE A 2 -3.49 -4.85 3.35
C ILE A 2 -4.20 -4.25 2.13
N GLU A 3 -5.33 -3.58 2.33
CA GLU A 3 -6.01 -2.86 1.25
C GLU A 3 -5.24 -1.60 0.85
N VAL A 4 -5.27 -1.27 -0.45
CA VAL A 4 -4.92 0.05 -1.00
C VAL A 4 -5.88 0.31 -2.14
N THR A 5 -6.94 1.07 -1.90
CA THR A 5 -8.05 1.22 -2.86
C THR A 5 -7.83 2.27 -3.95
N SER A 6 -7.12 3.36 -3.65
CA SER A 6 -6.98 4.48 -4.59
C SER A 6 -5.55 5.05 -4.62
N SER A 7 -5.29 5.95 -5.57
CA SER A 7 -4.04 6.72 -5.63
C SER A 7 -4.01 7.87 -4.63
N ASP A 8 -2.83 8.42 -4.39
CA ASP A 8 -2.60 9.53 -3.45
C ASP A 8 -3.37 10.81 -3.79
N LYS A 9 -3.78 10.95 -5.06
CA LYS A 9 -4.68 12.03 -5.49
C LYS A 9 -6.00 12.04 -4.71
N TYR A 10 -6.42 10.90 -4.18
CA TYR A 10 -7.67 10.72 -3.44
C TYR A 10 -7.46 10.58 -1.93
N LEU A 11 -6.34 11.08 -1.39
CA LEU A 11 -6.00 10.99 0.04
C LEU A 11 -7.16 11.38 0.97
N ASP A 12 -7.79 12.54 0.73
CA ASP A 12 -8.88 13.03 1.57
C ASP A 12 -10.10 12.11 1.52
N PHE A 13 -10.44 11.61 0.33
CA PHE A 13 -11.51 10.63 0.17
C PHE A 13 -11.19 9.32 0.91
N CYS A 14 -9.96 8.82 0.80
CA CYS A 14 -9.53 7.62 1.50
C CYS A 14 -9.63 7.80 3.03
N LYS A 15 -9.15 8.93 3.56
CA LYS A 15 -9.29 9.27 4.98
C LYS A 15 -10.75 9.35 5.42
N GLU A 16 -11.60 10.03 4.66
CA GLU A 16 -13.01 10.21 5.01
C GLU A 16 -13.80 8.89 4.98
N LYS A 17 -13.50 8.02 4.01
CA LYS A 17 -14.22 6.74 3.83
C LYS A 17 -13.60 5.56 4.55
N GLY A 18 -12.43 5.74 5.18
CA GLY A 18 -11.71 4.66 5.85
C GLY A 18 -11.04 3.67 4.90
N HIS A 19 -10.62 4.15 3.72
CA HIS A 19 -9.82 3.40 2.75
C HIS A 19 -8.35 3.82 2.80
N MET A 20 -7.49 3.04 2.16
CA MET A 20 -6.06 3.34 2.05
C MET A 20 -5.69 3.88 0.66
N CYS A 21 -4.63 4.66 0.65
CA CYS A 21 -3.84 5.02 -0.53
C CYS A 21 -2.35 4.83 -0.17
N PRO A 22 -1.41 4.88 -1.14
CA PRO A 22 0.01 4.68 -0.89
C PRO A 22 0.60 5.55 0.24
N ALA A 23 0.22 6.83 0.32
CA ALA A 23 0.65 7.74 1.38
C ALA A 23 0.17 7.29 2.77
N LEU A 24 -1.08 6.84 2.88
CA LEU A 24 -1.61 6.29 4.14
C LEU A 24 -0.94 4.97 4.51
N LEU A 25 -0.66 4.11 3.52
CA LEU A 25 0.09 2.88 3.74
C LEU A 25 1.47 3.19 4.32
N LYS A 26 2.17 4.18 3.77
CA LYS A 26 3.47 4.61 4.31
C LYS A 26 3.37 5.06 5.76
N GLU A 27 2.39 5.90 6.09
CA GLU A 27 2.17 6.36 7.47
C GLU A 27 1.97 5.18 8.44
N GLU A 28 1.16 4.20 8.06
CA GLU A 28 0.89 3.02 8.89
C GLU A 28 2.11 2.10 9.01
N LEU A 29 2.91 1.92 7.96
CA LEU A 29 4.14 1.13 8.01
C LEU A 29 5.21 1.77 8.90
N LEU A 30 5.33 3.10 8.87
CA LEU A 30 6.22 3.82 9.77
C LEU A 30 5.76 3.70 11.23
N ARG A 31 4.45 3.83 11.50
CA ARG A 31 3.89 3.58 12.84
C ARG A 31 4.13 2.14 13.29
N HIS A 32 3.97 1.16 12.40
CA HIS A 32 4.27 -0.24 12.70
C HIS A 32 5.73 -0.42 13.09
N ARG A 33 6.67 0.18 12.35
CA ARG A 33 8.09 0.18 12.70
C ARG A 33 8.32 0.76 14.08
N ASP A 34 7.73 1.90 14.38
CA ASP A 34 7.95 2.57 15.66
C ASP A 34 7.41 1.74 16.84
N MET A 35 6.35 0.95 16.63
CA MET A 35 5.79 0.04 17.63
C MET A 35 6.48 -1.32 17.72
N ARG A 36 7.06 -1.83 16.63
CA ARG A 36 7.52 -3.24 16.51
C ARG A 36 9.00 -3.39 16.23
N GLY A 37 9.68 -2.30 15.88
CA GLY A 37 11.10 -2.28 15.50
C GLY A 37 11.39 -2.72 14.06
N TYR A 38 10.38 -3.05 13.25
CA TYR A 38 10.55 -3.48 11.86
C TYR A 38 9.35 -3.11 10.98
N ILE A 39 9.59 -3.09 9.66
CA ILE A 39 8.54 -2.97 8.63
C ILE A 39 8.45 -4.33 7.91
N PRO A 40 7.27 -4.96 7.82
CA PRO A 40 7.11 -6.20 7.07
C PRO A 40 7.08 -5.92 5.56
N ASP A 41 7.41 -6.94 4.76
CA ASP A 41 7.04 -6.93 3.35
C ASP A 41 5.51 -6.92 3.19
N VAL A 42 5.03 -6.23 2.16
CA VAL A 42 3.62 -5.91 1.98
C VAL A 42 3.10 -6.47 0.66
N VAL A 43 1.90 -7.04 0.72
CA VAL A 43 1.09 -7.35 -0.46
C VAL A 43 -0.19 -6.53 -0.38
N THR A 44 -0.45 -5.70 -1.38
CA THR A 44 -1.63 -4.82 -1.45
C THR A 44 -2.78 -5.46 -2.24
N VAL A 45 -4.01 -5.27 -1.78
CA VAL A 45 -5.25 -5.79 -2.40
C VAL A 45 -6.33 -4.70 -2.53
N HIS A 46 -7.47 -5.02 -3.17
CA HIS A 46 -8.66 -4.16 -3.26
C HIS A 46 -8.44 -2.84 -4.04
N MET A 47 -7.62 -2.89 -5.10
CA MET A 47 -7.31 -1.73 -5.93
C MET A 47 -8.44 -1.36 -6.89
N ASN A 48 -8.62 -0.05 -7.11
CA ASN A 48 -9.41 0.44 -8.22
C ASN A 48 -8.66 0.21 -9.55
N LYS A 49 -9.19 -0.69 -10.38
CA LYS A 49 -8.61 -1.05 -11.69
C LYS A 49 -8.32 0.16 -12.59
N MET A 50 -9.10 1.23 -12.50
CA MET A 50 -8.89 2.44 -13.33
C MET A 50 -7.66 3.26 -12.93
N LEU A 51 -7.09 3.00 -11.74
CA LEU A 51 -5.97 3.74 -11.17
C LEU A 51 -4.73 2.87 -10.97
N GLU A 52 -4.77 1.61 -11.41
CA GLU A 52 -3.77 0.59 -11.08
C GLU A 52 -2.35 1.02 -11.44
N ASP A 53 -2.11 1.53 -12.66
CA ASP A 53 -0.79 1.99 -13.11
C ASP A 53 -0.25 3.13 -12.25
N LYS A 54 -1.13 4.07 -11.87
CA LYS A 54 -0.77 5.21 -11.03
C LYS A 54 -0.41 4.75 -9.63
N MET A 55 -1.21 3.86 -9.07
CA MET A 55 -0.98 3.25 -7.76
C MET A 55 0.29 2.42 -7.75
N ARG A 56 0.60 1.69 -8.82
CA ARG A 56 1.83 0.91 -8.96
C ARG A 56 3.07 1.80 -8.85
N MET A 57 3.07 2.95 -9.53
CA MET A 57 4.17 3.92 -9.42
C MET A 57 4.30 4.51 -8.01
N GLU A 58 3.18 4.84 -7.36
CA GLU A 58 3.19 5.42 -6.01
C GLU A 58 3.60 4.39 -4.95
N LEU A 59 3.14 3.15 -5.05
CA LEU A 59 3.58 2.04 -4.19
C LEU A 59 5.06 1.72 -4.40
N GLN A 60 5.55 1.77 -5.63
CA GLN A 60 6.97 1.62 -5.93
C GLN A 60 7.80 2.72 -5.26
N ALA A 61 7.34 3.97 -5.27
CA ALA A 61 8.02 5.06 -4.56
C ALA A 61 8.06 4.83 -3.04
N VAL A 62 6.97 4.34 -2.44
CA VAL A 62 6.95 3.99 -1.01
C VAL A 62 7.88 2.81 -0.70
N SER A 63 7.89 1.79 -1.57
CA SER A 63 8.78 0.63 -1.49
C SER A 63 10.26 1.05 -1.46
N GLU A 64 10.66 1.93 -2.39
CA GLU A 64 12.01 2.48 -2.47
C GLU A 64 12.35 3.37 -1.26
N GLU A 65 11.41 4.21 -0.81
CA GLU A 65 11.61 5.10 0.34
C GLU A 65 11.82 4.31 1.64
N LEU A 66 11.08 3.21 1.82
CA LEU A 66 11.13 2.40 3.04
C LEU A 66 12.14 1.24 2.97
N GLY A 67 12.63 0.90 1.78
CA GLY A 67 13.57 -0.20 1.56
C GLY A 67 12.95 -1.59 1.85
N ILE A 68 11.67 -1.78 1.52
CA ILE A 68 10.92 -3.04 1.73
C ILE A 68 10.31 -3.53 0.43
N SER A 69 9.86 -4.78 0.35
CA SER A 69 9.02 -5.21 -0.78
C SER A 69 7.57 -4.74 -0.59
N ILE A 70 7.01 -4.08 -1.60
CA ILE A 70 5.57 -3.80 -1.71
C ILE A 70 5.07 -4.32 -3.05
N GLU A 71 4.30 -5.40 -3.01
CA GLU A 71 3.75 -6.04 -4.20
C GLU A 71 2.25 -5.78 -4.34
N MET A 72 1.82 -5.44 -5.54
CA MET A 72 0.40 -5.38 -5.87
C MET A 72 -0.10 -6.78 -6.24
N ALA A 73 -1.08 -7.29 -5.50
CA ALA A 73 -1.68 -8.58 -5.79
C ALA A 73 -2.53 -8.52 -7.07
N PHE A 74 -2.81 -9.70 -7.63
CA PHE A 74 -3.73 -9.90 -8.73
C PHE A 74 -4.53 -11.18 -8.49
N GLU A 75 -5.62 -11.34 -9.23
CA GLU A 75 -6.47 -12.53 -9.12
C GLU A 75 -5.67 -13.80 -9.40
N GLY A 76 -5.73 -14.78 -8.49
CA GLY A 76 -4.96 -16.02 -8.59
C GLY A 76 -3.51 -15.94 -8.10
N LYS A 77 -3.07 -14.82 -7.51
CA LYS A 77 -1.75 -14.77 -6.84
C LYS A 77 -1.74 -15.70 -5.62
N GLU A 78 -0.80 -16.63 -5.61
CA GLU A 78 -0.48 -17.46 -4.46
C GLU A 78 0.72 -16.85 -3.70
N LEU A 79 0.72 -17.00 -2.37
CA LEU A 79 1.79 -16.54 -1.50
C LEU A 79 2.41 -17.74 -0.78
N GLU A 80 3.73 -17.80 -0.76
CA GLU A 80 4.49 -18.69 0.12
C GLU A 80 4.93 -17.85 1.33
N ILE A 81 4.63 -18.32 2.55
CA ILE A 81 4.74 -17.56 3.80
C ILE A 81 5.63 -18.31 4.78
#